data_AF-A0A1C3TIM9-F1
#
_entry.id   AF-A0A1C3TIM9-F1
#
_cell.length_a   1.000
_cell.length_b   1.000
_cell.length_c   1.000
_cell.angle_alpha   90.00
_cell.angle_beta   90.00
_cell.angle_gamma   90.00
#
_symmetry.space_group_name_H-M   'P 1'
#
loop_
_entity.id
_entity.type
_entity.pdbx_description
1 polymer ?
#
loop_
_entity_poly.entity_id
_entity_poly.type
_entity_poly.pdbx_seq_one_letter_code
_entity_poly.pdbx_strand_id
1 'polypeptide(L)'
;MTQATRRRRSKAGTSAPWLAGLLLAVIGGWNASAQQAATSAAATRPAGQSTAAAAGQTTEIPSAEQAQLMAQGRQVDQLKQAAESPIQELGNSGSTAGGGVALAGDRKPSIAPLIQPSQSIYAGEAVVRRVPGALRRIAVGDGEVLSVFSVGKSELVMIGTKPGDTNVHLWMSDGSQRDVNVTVSGSKSEGAADTVRELLGNTPGVTVRAIGANVVISGNDIDAATTAKIQALQKIYPQVLNFAGADPVGMRPMVQMDVSIMEFNKNAVEDLGIRWDSTIDGPIGGLIRDVTTNNYFRVLPQDNQTFQDIKDRLPTKLPGPQGYFGIATTIASKINLLMSRGKAWVLAQPKLSAKSGSNATFLVGGEVPIVVPSVLGQTQIEYKEYGIRLNINPTVNSSNQVNTSIMAEVSRIDPSVSVQGVPGFLTRRVETELNVNAGQTIVISGLLDREASKAVDKMPLLGDIPILGKLFRSDGFRGNKTELVVFVTPRIVSPTSPENLQDLRRGDAIEKALQDDINPRQDKLIK
;
A
#
# COMPACT_ATOMS: atom_id res chain seq x y z
N MET A 1 70.54 -38.96 36.17
CA MET A 1 70.84 -40.40 35.98
C MET A 1 69.52 -41.16 36.00
N THR A 2 69.25 -42.05 35.02
CA THR A 2 68.43 -43.30 35.09
C THR A 2 67.00 -43.27 35.71
N GLN A 3 65.92 -43.93 35.24
CA GLN A 3 65.54 -44.87 34.15
C GLN A 3 64.11 -44.47 33.67
N ALA A 4 63.67 -44.50 32.40
CA ALA A 4 63.49 -45.58 31.39
C ALA A 4 62.17 -46.41 31.47
N THR A 5 61.64 -46.80 30.29
CA THR A 5 60.73 -47.96 30.02
C THR A 5 59.22 -47.75 29.75
N ARG A 6 58.90 -47.29 28.52
CA ARG A 6 58.24 -48.10 27.45
C ARG A 6 57.12 -49.12 27.82
N ARG A 7 55.86 -48.87 27.39
CA ARG A 7 54.96 -49.94 26.84
C ARG A 7 53.85 -49.40 25.92
N ARG A 8 52.91 -50.26 25.48
CA ARG A 8 52.35 -50.26 24.09
C ARG A 8 51.05 -51.08 23.91
N ARG A 9 49.91 -50.45 23.52
CA ARG A 9 48.66 -51.03 22.91
C ARG A 9 47.71 -49.88 22.51
N SER A 10 47.00 -49.77 21.37
CA SER A 10 46.36 -50.67 20.38
C SER A 10 45.14 -51.44 20.92
N LYS A 11 43.95 -51.44 20.30
CA LYS A 11 43.49 -51.71 18.89
C LYS A 11 42.18 -50.92 18.59
N ALA A 12 41.47 -50.94 17.45
CA ALA A 12 41.63 -51.22 15.99
C ALA A 12 40.26 -50.84 15.32
N GLY A 13 40.05 -50.71 14.01
CA GLY A 13 40.88 -50.82 12.80
C GLY A 13 40.00 -51.09 11.55
N THR A 14 40.59 -51.18 10.33
CA THR A 14 39.99 -51.65 9.05
C THR A 14 38.77 -50.87 8.48
N SER A 15 38.50 -50.79 7.17
CA SER A 15 39.25 -51.13 5.93
C SER A 15 38.58 -50.45 4.70
N ALA A 16 39.26 -50.43 3.55
CA ALA A 16 38.73 -50.04 2.22
C ALA A 16 39.02 -51.18 1.21
N PRO A 17 38.83 -51.07 -0.14
CA PRO A 17 38.06 -50.12 -0.98
C PRO A 17 37.20 -50.87 -2.08
N TRP A 18 36.91 -50.23 -3.24
CA TRP A 18 36.50 -50.76 -4.59
C TRP A 18 34.99 -50.92 -5.01
N LEU A 19 34.59 -50.06 -5.97
CA LEU A 19 33.91 -50.28 -7.28
C LEU A 19 32.52 -50.96 -7.51
N ALA A 20 31.70 -50.21 -8.30
CA ALA A 20 30.89 -50.61 -9.49
C ALA A 20 29.40 -51.11 -9.39
N GLY A 21 28.60 -50.70 -10.40
CA GLY A 21 27.25 -51.22 -10.76
C GLY A 21 26.05 -50.48 -10.13
N LEU A 22 25.16 -49.69 -10.77
CA LEU A 22 24.61 -49.47 -12.14
C LEU A 22 23.20 -50.06 -12.35
N LEU A 23 22.18 -49.18 -12.51
CA LEU A 23 20.91 -49.46 -13.20
C LEU A 23 20.12 -48.17 -13.56
N LEU A 24 19.25 -48.27 -14.55
CA LEU A 24 18.40 -47.26 -15.24
C LEU A 24 17.33 -46.63 -14.31
N ALA A 25 16.62 -45.52 -14.60
CA ALA A 25 16.70 -44.34 -15.50
C ALA A 25 15.56 -43.36 -15.03
N VAL A 26 14.90 -42.41 -15.74
CA VAL A 26 14.85 -41.87 -17.14
C VAL A 26 14.15 -40.48 -17.12
N ILE A 27 14.38 -39.57 -18.10
CA ILE A 27 13.66 -38.29 -18.45
C ILE A 27 13.27 -37.32 -17.30
N GLY A 28 13.58 -36.01 -17.32
CA GLY A 28 14.44 -35.25 -18.24
C GLY A 28 14.15 -33.73 -18.25
N GLY A 29 15.19 -32.93 -18.51
CA GLY A 29 15.10 -31.60 -19.15
C GLY A 29 14.81 -30.37 -18.28
N TRP A 30 15.75 -29.42 -18.29
CA TRP A 30 15.59 -27.98 -18.66
C TRP A 30 16.99 -27.33 -18.58
N ASN A 31 17.57 -26.95 -19.72
CA ASN A 31 18.88 -26.27 -19.80
C ASN A 31 18.67 -24.75 -19.70
N ALA A 32 19.40 -24.01 -18.85
CA ALA A 32 20.78 -23.53 -19.02
C ALA A 32 20.88 -22.33 -20.02
N SER A 33 21.82 -21.39 -19.89
CA SER A 33 23.02 -21.30 -19.03
C SER A 33 23.36 -19.83 -18.68
N ALA A 34 24.24 -19.64 -17.69
CA ALA A 34 24.86 -18.35 -17.39
C ALA A 34 26.37 -18.51 -17.19
N GLN A 35 27.19 -17.74 -17.91
CA GLN A 35 28.63 -17.54 -17.72
C GLN A 35 29.18 -16.57 -18.79
N GLN A 36 30.31 -15.87 -18.64
CA GLN A 36 30.98 -15.21 -17.51
C GLN A 36 32.10 -14.32 -18.13
N ALA A 37 32.73 -13.44 -17.35
CA ALA A 37 33.75 -12.51 -17.87
C ALA A 37 35.18 -13.12 -17.92
N ALA A 38 36.02 -12.60 -18.83
CA ALA A 38 37.48 -12.65 -18.73
C ALA A 38 38.14 -11.48 -19.50
N THR A 39 39.35 -11.10 -19.10
CA THR A 39 40.09 -9.90 -19.57
C THR A 39 41.50 -10.26 -20.07
N SER A 40 42.06 -9.52 -21.05
CA SER A 40 43.48 -9.06 -20.98
C SER A 40 43.98 -8.13 -22.12
N ALA A 41 44.55 -7.00 -21.70
CA ALA A 41 45.74 -6.25 -22.18
C ALA A 41 46.30 -6.33 -23.63
N ALA A 42 46.61 -5.15 -24.20
CA ALA A 42 47.86 -4.83 -24.93
C ALA A 42 48.05 -3.30 -25.13
N ALA A 43 49.28 -2.82 -25.43
CA ALA A 43 49.65 -1.40 -25.63
C ALA A 43 51.03 -1.31 -26.38
N THR A 44 51.67 -0.17 -26.74
CA THR A 44 51.51 1.26 -26.35
C THR A 44 52.16 2.22 -27.38
N ARG A 45 51.59 3.42 -27.63
CA ARG A 45 52.24 4.63 -28.24
C ARG A 45 52.77 4.49 -29.70
N PRO A 46 53.25 5.57 -30.38
CA PRO A 46 53.27 7.02 -30.06
C PRO A 46 52.47 7.89 -31.09
N ALA A 47 52.75 9.20 -31.19
CA ALA A 47 52.02 10.20 -31.99
C ALA A 47 52.88 10.84 -33.12
N GLY A 48 52.23 11.50 -34.10
CA GLY A 48 52.88 12.26 -35.18
C GLY A 48 51.90 13.16 -35.96
N GLN A 49 52.34 14.33 -36.44
CA GLN A 49 51.51 15.44 -36.97
C GLN A 49 51.39 15.47 -38.51
N SER A 50 50.39 16.24 -39.00
CA SER A 50 50.37 16.98 -40.29
C SER A 50 50.28 16.17 -41.59
N THR A 51 49.29 16.40 -42.45
CA THR A 51 49.33 17.47 -43.48
C THR A 51 47.95 17.63 -44.15
N ALA A 52 47.78 18.62 -45.04
CA ALA A 52 46.53 18.87 -45.78
C ALA A 52 46.74 18.81 -47.30
N ALA A 53 45.78 18.24 -48.05
CA ALA A 53 45.40 18.65 -49.41
C ALA A 53 44.22 17.84 -50.02
N ALA A 54 43.40 18.53 -50.81
CA ALA A 54 42.71 18.09 -52.03
C ALA A 54 41.91 16.75 -52.09
N ALA A 55 40.59 16.90 -52.06
CA ALA A 55 39.61 16.33 -53.00
C ALA A 55 39.61 14.81 -53.32
N GLY A 56 38.67 14.09 -52.71
CA GLY A 56 38.11 12.83 -53.22
C GLY A 56 36.62 12.74 -52.87
N GLN A 57 35.77 12.36 -53.84
CA GLN A 57 34.33 12.20 -53.59
C GLN A 57 34.07 10.99 -52.69
N THR A 58 33.39 11.19 -51.57
CA THR A 58 32.90 10.12 -50.70
C THR A 58 31.38 10.23 -50.61
N THR A 59 30.66 9.18 -51.03
CA THR A 59 29.21 9.13 -50.96
C THR A 59 28.77 8.98 -49.50
N GLU A 60 28.11 9.99 -48.93
CA GLU A 60 27.57 9.87 -47.58
C GLU A 60 26.47 8.81 -47.52
N ILE A 61 26.66 7.80 -46.65
CA ILE A 61 25.61 6.86 -46.28
C ILE A 61 24.77 7.58 -45.20
N PRO A 62 23.46 7.80 -45.42
CA PRO A 62 22.62 8.53 -44.47
C PRO A 62 22.56 7.81 -43.12
N SER A 63 22.50 8.58 -42.03
CA SER A 63 22.46 8.02 -40.68
C SER A 63 21.18 7.21 -40.45
N ALA A 64 21.21 6.27 -39.48
CA ALA A 64 20.06 5.41 -39.18
C ALA A 64 18.78 6.21 -38.83
N GLU A 65 18.94 7.39 -38.22
CA GLU A 65 17.87 8.33 -37.89
C GLU A 65 17.26 8.99 -39.15
N GLN A 66 18.08 9.42 -40.11
CA GLN A 66 17.62 9.91 -41.42
C GLN A 66 16.92 8.80 -42.22
N ALA A 67 17.42 7.56 -42.15
CA ALA A 67 16.77 6.40 -42.76
C ALA A 67 15.39 6.10 -42.13
N GLN A 68 15.22 6.29 -40.81
CA GLN A 68 13.94 6.17 -40.14
C GLN A 68 12.96 7.31 -40.50
N LEU A 69 13.43 8.56 -40.57
CA LEU A 69 12.63 9.68 -41.06
C LEU A 69 12.15 9.46 -42.51
N MET A 70 13.02 8.97 -43.40
CA MET A 70 12.63 8.60 -44.77
C MET A 70 11.83 7.29 -44.87
N ALA A 71 11.72 6.49 -43.81
CA ALA A 71 10.74 5.40 -43.73
C ALA A 71 9.36 5.93 -43.32
N GLN A 72 9.30 6.77 -42.28
CA GLN A 72 8.05 7.38 -41.80
C GLN A 72 7.41 8.29 -42.86
N GLY A 73 8.18 9.12 -43.56
CA GLY A 73 7.66 9.97 -44.65
C GLY A 73 6.97 9.15 -45.75
N ARG A 74 7.63 8.10 -46.25
CA ARG A 74 7.04 7.18 -47.26
C ARG A 74 5.78 6.46 -46.74
N GLN A 75 5.71 6.16 -45.44
CA GLN A 75 4.53 5.56 -44.84
C GLN A 75 3.35 6.55 -44.74
N VAL A 76 3.62 7.84 -44.49
CA VAL A 76 2.61 8.91 -44.55
C VAL A 76 2.11 9.12 -45.99
N ASP A 77 2.99 9.12 -46.98
CA ASP A 77 2.57 9.31 -48.38
C ASP A 77 1.83 8.09 -48.95
N GLN A 78 2.16 6.86 -48.52
CA GLN A 78 1.34 5.67 -48.80
C GLN A 78 -0.07 5.78 -48.18
N LEU A 79 -0.19 6.33 -46.96
CA LEU A 79 -1.50 6.56 -46.33
C LEU A 79 -2.31 7.64 -47.04
N LYS A 80 -1.67 8.68 -47.62
CA LYS A 80 -2.35 9.66 -48.48
C LYS A 80 -2.84 9.02 -49.79
N GLN A 81 -2.00 8.26 -50.49
CA GLN A 81 -2.41 7.58 -51.73
C GLN A 81 -3.52 6.55 -51.50
N ALA A 82 -3.57 5.91 -50.32
CA ALA A 82 -4.70 5.08 -49.92
C ALA A 82 -6.00 5.88 -49.72
N ALA A 83 -5.92 7.11 -49.18
CA ALA A 83 -7.06 8.01 -48.98
C ALA A 83 -7.54 8.71 -50.27
N GLU A 84 -6.66 8.88 -51.27
CA GLU A 84 -6.96 9.50 -52.57
C GLU A 84 -7.52 8.53 -53.62
N SER A 85 -7.84 7.29 -53.23
CA SER A 85 -8.53 6.32 -54.09
C SER A 85 -9.94 6.83 -54.45
N PRO A 86 -10.33 6.87 -55.74
CA PRO A 86 -11.57 7.52 -56.15
C PRO A 86 -12.80 6.79 -55.61
N ILE A 87 -13.59 7.49 -54.79
CA ILE A 87 -14.91 7.03 -54.34
C ILE A 87 -15.82 6.96 -55.58
N GLN A 88 -16.23 5.75 -55.97
CA GLN A 88 -17.26 5.59 -56.99
C GLN A 88 -18.62 5.95 -56.39
N GLU A 89 -19.17 7.09 -56.81
CA GLU A 89 -20.54 7.48 -56.50
C GLU A 89 -21.52 6.42 -57.02
N LEU A 90 -22.25 5.76 -56.11
CA LEU A 90 -23.42 4.99 -56.52
C LEU A 90 -24.53 6.00 -56.86
N GLY A 91 -24.91 6.03 -58.14
CA GLY A 91 -25.76 7.07 -58.70
C GLY A 91 -27.11 7.23 -58.00
N ASN A 92 -27.46 8.49 -57.70
CA ASN A 92 -28.76 8.88 -57.16
C ASN A 92 -29.90 8.38 -58.06
N SER A 93 -30.73 7.49 -57.52
CA SER A 93 -32.00 7.07 -58.13
C SER A 93 -33.10 7.07 -57.06
N GLY A 94 -34.22 7.72 -57.38
CA GLY A 94 -35.20 8.15 -56.40
C GLY A 94 -36.18 7.08 -55.93
N SER A 95 -36.80 7.37 -54.78
CA SER A 95 -37.93 6.68 -54.17
C SER A 95 -38.88 5.93 -55.12
N THR A 96 -38.98 4.62 -54.96
CA THR A 96 -40.22 3.87 -55.22
C THR A 96 -40.24 2.64 -54.29
N ALA A 97 -41.39 2.32 -53.70
CA ALA A 97 -41.53 1.12 -52.86
C ALA A 97 -41.65 -0.15 -53.73
N GLY A 98 -40.77 -1.12 -53.52
CA GLY A 98 -40.78 -2.41 -54.22
C GLY A 98 -39.68 -3.34 -53.71
N GLY A 99 -39.92 -4.65 -53.73
CA GLY A 99 -38.97 -5.64 -53.22
C GLY A 99 -37.72 -5.77 -54.09
N GLY A 100 -36.55 -5.40 -53.56
CA GLY A 100 -35.27 -5.51 -54.26
C GLY A 100 -34.74 -6.95 -54.33
N VAL A 101 -34.40 -7.41 -55.53
CA VAL A 101 -33.72 -8.69 -55.77
C VAL A 101 -32.21 -8.52 -55.55
N ALA A 102 -31.55 -9.52 -54.96
CA ALA A 102 -30.13 -9.48 -54.64
C ALA A 102 -29.22 -9.32 -55.87
N LEU A 103 -28.14 -8.54 -55.72
CA LEU A 103 -27.10 -8.37 -56.73
C LEU A 103 -26.30 -9.67 -56.94
N ALA A 104 -25.93 -9.96 -58.19
CA ALA A 104 -25.16 -11.14 -58.55
C ALA A 104 -23.66 -10.93 -58.27
N GLY A 105 -23.14 -11.61 -57.25
CA GLY A 105 -21.74 -11.49 -56.82
C GLY A 105 -20.72 -12.26 -57.66
N ASP A 106 -19.46 -11.86 -57.52
CA ASP A 106 -18.29 -12.49 -58.15
C ASP A 106 -18.14 -13.98 -57.80
N ARG A 107 -17.63 -14.79 -58.74
CA ARG A 107 -17.51 -16.26 -58.62
C ARG A 107 -16.39 -16.75 -57.68
N LYS A 108 -15.94 -15.94 -56.72
CA LYS A 108 -14.92 -16.36 -55.73
C LYS A 108 -15.58 -17.22 -54.65
N PRO A 109 -14.99 -18.35 -54.22
CA PRO A 109 -15.58 -19.20 -53.19
C PRO A 109 -15.60 -18.49 -51.84
N SER A 110 -16.78 -18.39 -51.22
CA SER A 110 -16.95 -17.72 -49.93
C SER A 110 -16.17 -18.40 -48.80
N ILE A 111 -15.44 -17.57 -48.05
CA ILE A 111 -14.73 -17.90 -46.82
C ILE A 111 -15.58 -17.69 -45.55
N ALA A 112 -16.87 -17.36 -45.68
CA ALA A 112 -17.74 -17.10 -44.53
C ALA A 112 -17.93 -18.37 -43.67
N PRO A 113 -17.89 -18.27 -42.32
CA PRO A 113 -18.13 -19.41 -41.43
C PRO A 113 -19.51 -20.03 -41.63
N LEU A 114 -19.59 -21.36 -41.48
CA LEU A 114 -20.88 -22.07 -41.49
C LEU A 114 -21.81 -21.56 -40.38
N ILE A 115 -23.09 -21.41 -40.71
CA ILE A 115 -24.12 -21.03 -39.73
C ILE A 115 -24.33 -22.15 -38.70
N GLN A 116 -24.37 -21.77 -37.42
CA GLN A 116 -24.62 -22.69 -36.29
C GLN A 116 -26.07 -22.52 -35.79
N PRO A 117 -26.66 -23.51 -35.09
CA PRO A 117 -28.06 -23.45 -34.63
C PRO A 117 -28.38 -22.31 -33.65
N SER A 118 -27.36 -21.77 -32.98
CA SER A 118 -27.44 -20.52 -32.22
C SER A 118 -26.42 -19.52 -32.73
N GLN A 119 -26.76 -18.23 -32.68
CA GLN A 119 -25.87 -17.11 -32.96
C GLN A 119 -26.05 -16.05 -31.86
N SER A 120 -24.95 -15.36 -31.51
CA SER A 120 -25.00 -14.09 -30.80
C SER A 120 -24.38 -13.00 -31.69
N ILE A 121 -25.03 -11.84 -31.73
CA ILE A 121 -24.70 -10.69 -32.57
C ILE A 121 -24.90 -9.44 -31.71
N TYR A 122 -24.12 -8.38 -31.89
CA TYR A 122 -24.36 -7.10 -31.19
C TYR A 122 -25.27 -6.17 -31.99
N ALA A 123 -26.01 -5.28 -31.33
CA ALA A 123 -26.78 -4.25 -32.03
C ALA A 123 -25.84 -3.34 -32.85
N GLY A 124 -26.12 -3.19 -34.15
CA GLY A 124 -25.26 -2.54 -35.14
C GLY A 124 -24.22 -3.44 -35.81
N GLU A 125 -24.07 -4.70 -35.39
CA GLU A 125 -23.13 -5.64 -36.01
C GLU A 125 -23.75 -6.35 -37.21
N ALA A 126 -23.03 -6.38 -38.34
CA ALA A 126 -23.36 -7.14 -39.52
C ALA A 126 -22.43 -8.36 -39.65
N VAL A 127 -22.99 -9.56 -39.65
CA VAL A 127 -22.23 -10.82 -39.76
C VAL A 127 -22.64 -11.61 -41.00
N VAL A 128 -21.65 -12.16 -41.71
CA VAL A 128 -21.89 -13.09 -42.82
C VAL A 128 -21.77 -14.52 -42.32
N ARG A 129 -22.69 -15.39 -42.76
CA ARG A 129 -22.64 -16.84 -42.53
C ARG A 129 -22.95 -17.61 -43.80
N ARG A 130 -22.27 -18.74 -43.98
CA ARG A 130 -22.50 -19.68 -45.06
C ARG A 130 -23.51 -20.75 -44.65
N VAL A 131 -24.47 -21.02 -45.52
CA VAL A 131 -25.47 -22.09 -45.36
C VAL A 131 -24.93 -23.36 -46.06
N PRO A 132 -25.05 -24.56 -45.48
CA PRO A 132 -24.46 -25.79 -46.05
C PRO A 132 -25.13 -26.33 -47.34
N GLY A 133 -26.05 -25.59 -47.97
CA GLY A 133 -26.72 -25.98 -49.21
C GLY A 133 -27.30 -24.76 -49.94
N ALA A 134 -28.05 -25.01 -51.01
CA ALA A 134 -28.71 -23.95 -51.77
C ALA A 134 -29.98 -23.44 -51.06
N LEU A 135 -29.92 -22.23 -50.51
CA LEU A 135 -31.05 -21.53 -49.89
C LEU A 135 -32.18 -21.27 -50.89
N ARG A 136 -33.43 -21.46 -50.47
CA ARG A 136 -34.65 -21.21 -51.26
C ARG A 136 -35.54 -20.10 -50.68
N ARG A 137 -35.62 -19.98 -49.35
CA ARG A 137 -36.39 -18.93 -48.64
C ARG A 137 -35.80 -18.70 -47.24
N ILE A 138 -35.95 -17.47 -46.74
CA ILE A 138 -35.72 -17.08 -45.34
C ILE A 138 -37.04 -16.57 -44.76
N ALA A 139 -37.21 -16.70 -43.44
CA ALA A 139 -38.06 -15.84 -42.62
C ALA A 139 -37.32 -15.52 -41.31
N VAL A 140 -37.62 -14.37 -40.73
CA VAL A 140 -37.15 -13.98 -39.39
C VAL A 140 -38.39 -13.83 -38.51
N GLY A 141 -38.32 -14.25 -37.25
CA GLY A 141 -39.43 -14.13 -36.29
C GLY A 141 -39.76 -12.67 -35.97
N ASP A 142 -38.79 -11.97 -35.37
CA ASP A 142 -38.80 -10.52 -35.17
C ASP A 142 -37.76 -9.84 -36.06
N GLY A 143 -38.23 -8.99 -36.97
CA GLY A 143 -37.43 -8.21 -37.92
C GLY A 143 -37.01 -6.82 -37.43
N GLU A 144 -37.54 -6.34 -36.29
CA GLU A 144 -37.00 -5.16 -35.61
C GLU A 144 -35.75 -5.51 -34.79
N VAL A 145 -35.66 -6.75 -34.29
CA VAL A 145 -34.47 -7.31 -33.62
C VAL A 145 -33.36 -7.64 -34.62
N LEU A 146 -33.68 -8.29 -35.76
CA LEU A 146 -32.69 -8.76 -36.73
C LEU A 146 -33.14 -8.59 -38.19
N SER A 147 -32.32 -7.93 -39.00
CA SER A 147 -32.48 -7.91 -40.47
C SER A 147 -31.61 -8.98 -41.13
N VAL A 148 -32.17 -9.77 -42.07
CA VAL A 148 -31.45 -10.86 -42.74
C VAL A 148 -31.63 -10.81 -44.26
N PHE A 149 -30.51 -10.87 -45.00
CA PHE A 149 -30.47 -10.82 -46.46
C PHE A 149 -29.71 -12.02 -47.04
N SER A 150 -30.22 -12.61 -48.11
CA SER A 150 -29.51 -13.67 -48.86
C SER A 150 -28.52 -13.08 -49.85
N VAL A 151 -27.27 -13.56 -49.84
CA VAL A 151 -26.28 -13.28 -50.89
C VAL A 151 -26.05 -14.55 -51.71
N GLY A 152 -26.23 -14.45 -53.02
CA GLY A 152 -26.19 -15.60 -53.93
C GLY A 152 -27.18 -16.69 -53.54
N LYS A 153 -26.70 -17.93 -53.43
CA LYS A 153 -27.52 -19.12 -53.06
C LYS A 153 -27.09 -19.79 -51.75
N SER A 154 -26.04 -19.33 -51.08
CA SER A 154 -25.45 -20.06 -49.94
C SER A 154 -24.93 -19.15 -48.82
N GLU A 155 -25.25 -17.86 -48.83
CA GLU A 155 -24.79 -16.92 -47.81
C GLU A 155 -25.96 -16.09 -47.25
N LEU A 156 -25.82 -15.75 -45.97
CA LEU A 156 -26.73 -14.91 -45.22
C LEU A 156 -25.91 -13.77 -44.62
N VAL A 157 -26.33 -12.53 -44.87
CA VAL A 157 -25.91 -11.35 -44.12
C VAL A 157 -26.97 -11.11 -43.06
N MET A 158 -26.59 -11.16 -41.78
CA MET A 158 -27.47 -10.95 -40.64
C MET A 158 -26.99 -9.69 -39.91
N ILE A 159 -27.90 -8.74 -39.66
CA ILE A 159 -27.59 -7.44 -39.05
C ILE A 159 -28.45 -7.29 -37.80
N GLY A 160 -27.83 -7.22 -36.63
CA GLY A 160 -28.53 -6.95 -35.37
C GLY A 160 -29.03 -5.51 -35.35
N THR A 161 -30.34 -5.29 -35.31
CA THR A 161 -30.95 -3.95 -35.39
C THR A 161 -31.41 -3.42 -34.03
N LYS A 162 -31.88 -4.28 -33.13
CA LYS A 162 -32.21 -3.95 -31.74
C LYS A 162 -31.86 -5.12 -30.81
N PRO A 163 -31.54 -4.89 -29.52
CA PRO A 163 -31.35 -5.97 -28.56
C PRO A 163 -32.64 -6.78 -28.35
N GLY A 164 -32.52 -8.10 -28.29
CA GLY A 164 -33.64 -9.03 -28.13
C GLY A 164 -33.33 -10.42 -28.67
N ASP A 165 -34.19 -11.38 -28.38
CA ASP A 165 -34.13 -12.74 -28.93
C ASP A 165 -35.08 -12.89 -30.13
N THR A 166 -34.59 -13.50 -31.21
CA THR A 166 -35.34 -13.78 -32.42
C THR A 166 -34.84 -15.09 -33.05
N ASN A 167 -35.50 -15.56 -34.11
CA ASN A 167 -35.06 -16.75 -34.83
C ASN A 167 -35.12 -16.55 -36.35
N VAL A 168 -34.34 -17.34 -37.07
CA VAL A 168 -34.26 -17.34 -38.53
C VAL A 168 -34.61 -18.73 -39.05
N HIS A 169 -35.73 -18.84 -39.76
CA HIS A 169 -36.16 -20.06 -40.44
C HIS A 169 -35.58 -20.08 -41.86
N LEU A 170 -34.89 -21.17 -42.20
CA LEU A 170 -34.20 -21.38 -43.47
C LEU A 170 -34.81 -22.56 -44.21
N TRP A 171 -35.35 -22.31 -45.41
CA TRP A 171 -35.80 -23.37 -46.31
C TRP A 171 -34.76 -23.59 -47.41
N MET A 172 -34.38 -24.84 -47.60
CA MET A 172 -33.36 -25.27 -48.55
C MET A 172 -33.98 -25.79 -49.85
N SER A 173 -33.19 -25.84 -50.92
CA SER A 173 -33.63 -26.30 -52.25
C SER A 173 -33.82 -27.81 -52.33
N ASP A 174 -33.22 -28.58 -51.40
CA ASP A 174 -33.44 -30.01 -51.21
C ASP A 174 -34.71 -30.34 -50.40
N GLY A 175 -35.45 -29.30 -49.96
CA GLY A 175 -36.65 -29.43 -49.13
C GLY A 175 -36.40 -29.49 -47.62
N SER A 176 -35.13 -29.56 -47.19
CA SER A 176 -34.79 -29.49 -45.77
C SER A 176 -35.06 -28.10 -45.18
N GLN A 177 -35.28 -28.07 -43.86
CA GLN A 177 -35.57 -26.85 -43.09
C GLN A 177 -34.61 -26.78 -41.91
N ARG A 178 -34.19 -25.57 -41.54
CA ARG A 178 -33.34 -25.34 -40.37
C ARG A 178 -33.74 -24.05 -39.67
N ASP A 179 -33.77 -24.12 -38.35
CA ASP A 179 -34.06 -22.99 -37.48
C ASP A 179 -32.76 -22.57 -36.81
N VAL A 180 -32.51 -21.26 -36.75
CA VAL A 180 -31.34 -20.66 -36.10
C VAL A 180 -31.82 -19.63 -35.10
N ASN A 181 -31.56 -19.86 -33.81
CA ASN A 181 -31.86 -18.90 -32.76
C ASN A 181 -30.79 -17.80 -32.75
N VAL A 182 -31.20 -16.54 -32.63
CA VAL A 182 -30.31 -15.38 -32.68
C VAL A 182 -30.61 -14.45 -31.52
N THR A 183 -29.68 -14.38 -30.57
CA THR A 183 -29.71 -13.39 -29.49
C THR A 183 -28.94 -12.15 -29.95
N VAL A 184 -29.64 -11.04 -30.12
CA VAL A 184 -29.01 -9.74 -30.37
C VAL A 184 -28.78 -9.05 -29.03
N SER A 185 -27.51 -8.85 -28.69
CA SER A 185 -27.06 -8.15 -27.49
C SER A 185 -27.11 -6.63 -27.68
N GLY A 186 -26.81 -5.87 -26.62
CA GLY A 186 -26.53 -4.42 -26.70
C GLY A 186 -25.31 -4.09 -27.58
N SER A 187 -24.69 -2.93 -27.38
CA SER A 187 -23.36 -2.71 -27.96
C SER A 187 -22.33 -3.57 -27.23
N LYS A 188 -21.27 -3.98 -27.93
CA LYS A 188 -20.16 -4.76 -27.34
C LYS A 188 -19.44 -4.03 -26.20
N SER A 189 -19.49 -2.69 -26.21
CA SER A 189 -18.96 -1.83 -25.16
C SER A 189 -19.91 -1.67 -23.97
N GLU A 190 -21.23 -1.70 -24.16
CA GLU A 190 -22.17 -1.64 -23.03
C GLU A 190 -22.14 -2.93 -22.22
N GLY A 191 -22.16 -4.11 -22.86
CA GLY A 191 -22.01 -5.38 -22.13
C GLY A 191 -20.68 -5.50 -21.38
N ALA A 192 -19.61 -4.86 -21.89
CA ALA A 192 -18.35 -4.75 -21.17
C ALA A 192 -18.41 -3.72 -20.02
N ALA A 193 -19.14 -2.60 -20.20
CA ALA A 193 -19.40 -1.63 -19.14
C ALA A 193 -20.28 -2.21 -18.02
N ASP A 194 -21.24 -3.09 -18.34
CA ASP A 194 -22.06 -3.83 -17.38
C ASP A 194 -21.18 -4.69 -16.46
N THR A 195 -20.34 -5.56 -17.04
CA THR A 195 -19.40 -6.38 -16.27
C THR A 195 -18.41 -5.54 -15.46
N VAL A 196 -17.93 -4.42 -15.99
CA VAL A 196 -17.03 -3.50 -15.25
C VAL A 196 -17.76 -2.79 -14.10
N ARG A 197 -19.04 -2.42 -14.27
CA ARG A 197 -19.88 -1.86 -13.19
C ARG A 197 -20.13 -2.88 -12.08
N GLU A 198 -20.38 -4.14 -12.43
CA GLU A 198 -20.55 -5.23 -11.45
C GLU A 198 -19.25 -5.49 -10.66
N LEU A 199 -18.11 -5.63 -11.36
CA LEU A 199 -16.82 -5.95 -10.73
C LEU A 199 -16.21 -4.81 -9.88
N LEU A 200 -16.53 -3.55 -10.19
CA LEU A 200 -16.19 -2.40 -9.34
C LEU A 200 -17.14 -2.26 -8.14
N GLY A 201 -18.37 -2.78 -8.26
CA GLY A 201 -19.42 -2.65 -7.27
C GLY A 201 -19.84 -1.21 -7.03
N ASN A 202 -20.61 -0.98 -5.96
CA ASN A 202 -21.16 0.33 -5.60
C ASN A 202 -20.12 1.26 -4.95
N THR A 203 -19.00 1.50 -5.63
CA THR A 203 -17.90 2.35 -5.15
C THR A 203 -18.25 3.84 -5.32
N PRO A 204 -18.30 4.65 -4.24
CA PRO A 204 -18.64 6.08 -4.34
C PRO A 204 -17.69 6.86 -5.26
N GLY A 205 -18.23 7.86 -5.97
CA GLY A 205 -17.45 8.74 -6.84
C GLY A 205 -17.00 8.14 -8.18
N VAL A 206 -17.17 6.82 -8.39
CA VAL A 206 -16.79 6.13 -9.63
C VAL A 206 -18.00 6.02 -10.57
N THR A 207 -17.77 6.32 -11.85
CA THR A 207 -18.74 6.20 -12.94
C THR A 207 -18.12 5.42 -14.09
N VAL A 208 -18.94 4.62 -14.80
CA VAL A 208 -18.51 3.76 -15.91
C VAL A 208 -19.51 3.91 -17.05
N ARG A 209 -19.03 4.20 -18.26
CA ARG A 209 -19.87 4.46 -19.44
C ARG A 209 -19.27 3.80 -20.68
N ALA A 210 -20.09 3.16 -21.50
CA ALA A 210 -19.68 2.80 -22.85
C ALA A 210 -19.59 4.07 -23.73
N ILE A 211 -18.49 4.22 -24.47
CA ILE A 211 -18.29 5.32 -25.43
C ILE A 211 -17.64 4.75 -26.70
N GLY A 212 -18.44 4.59 -27.75
CA GLY A 212 -18.00 3.93 -28.99
C GLY A 212 -17.61 2.48 -28.72
N ALA A 213 -16.38 2.09 -29.10
CA ALA A 213 -15.84 0.75 -28.81
C ALA A 213 -15.26 0.60 -27.39
N ASN A 214 -15.12 1.69 -26.63
CA ASN A 214 -14.40 1.73 -25.36
C ASN A 214 -15.34 1.73 -24.16
N VAL A 215 -14.83 1.29 -23.01
CA VAL A 215 -15.45 1.46 -21.69
C VAL A 215 -14.66 2.54 -20.95
N VAL A 216 -15.29 3.65 -20.62
CA VAL A 216 -14.66 4.79 -19.94
C VAL A 216 -15.01 4.74 -18.46
N ILE A 217 -14.00 4.67 -17.61
CA ILE A 217 -14.13 4.81 -16.15
C ILE A 217 -13.68 6.24 -15.79
N SER A 218 -14.52 6.97 -15.07
CA SER A 218 -14.30 8.35 -14.64
C SER A 218 -14.70 8.54 -13.18
N GLY A 219 -13.94 9.32 -12.42
CA GLY A 219 -14.23 9.56 -11.01
C GLY A 219 -13.07 10.24 -10.27
N ASN A 220 -13.41 10.92 -9.18
CA ASN A 220 -12.51 11.74 -8.36
C ASN A 220 -12.29 11.09 -6.99
N ASP A 221 -11.21 11.47 -6.29
CA ASP A 221 -10.89 11.10 -4.90
C ASP A 221 -10.94 9.57 -4.63
N ILE A 222 -10.58 8.80 -5.65
CA ILE A 222 -10.59 7.34 -5.64
C ILE A 222 -9.47 6.80 -4.77
N ASP A 223 -9.80 5.82 -3.93
CA ASP A 223 -8.85 5.22 -2.99
C ASP A 223 -7.85 4.26 -3.69
N ALA A 224 -6.79 3.90 -2.95
CA ALA A 224 -5.75 3.01 -3.46
C ALA A 224 -6.29 1.61 -3.82
N ALA A 225 -7.27 1.07 -3.09
CA ALA A 225 -7.82 -0.26 -3.36
C ALA A 225 -8.66 -0.26 -4.65
N THR A 226 -9.50 0.75 -4.88
CA THR A 226 -10.25 0.89 -6.13
C THR A 226 -9.33 1.19 -7.31
N THR A 227 -8.29 2.01 -7.11
CA THR A 227 -7.26 2.23 -8.13
C THR A 227 -6.60 0.91 -8.56
N ALA A 228 -6.26 0.03 -7.61
CA ALA A 228 -5.73 -1.31 -7.90
C ALA A 228 -6.74 -2.22 -8.61
N LYS A 229 -8.03 -2.19 -8.24
CA LYS A 229 -9.10 -2.91 -8.97
C LYS A 229 -9.20 -2.45 -10.42
N ILE A 230 -9.21 -1.15 -10.68
CA ILE A 230 -9.28 -0.59 -12.04
C ILE A 230 -8.07 -1.04 -12.86
N GLN A 231 -6.85 -0.96 -12.31
CA GLN A 231 -5.64 -1.45 -12.97
C GLN A 231 -5.66 -2.96 -13.26
N ALA A 232 -6.34 -3.77 -12.44
CA ALA A 232 -6.55 -5.19 -12.73
C ALA A 232 -7.57 -5.38 -13.87
N LEU A 233 -8.68 -4.64 -13.87
CA LEU A 233 -9.69 -4.69 -14.94
C LEU A 233 -9.13 -4.26 -16.30
N GLN A 234 -8.28 -3.23 -16.36
CA GLN A 234 -7.62 -2.81 -17.61
C GLN A 234 -6.71 -3.89 -18.23
N LYS A 235 -6.15 -4.80 -17.42
CA LYS A 235 -5.36 -5.94 -17.92
C LYS A 235 -6.22 -7.06 -18.50
N ILE A 236 -7.47 -7.17 -18.07
CA ILE A 236 -8.44 -8.20 -18.52
C ILE A 236 -9.25 -7.69 -19.71
N TYR A 237 -9.59 -6.40 -19.72
CA TYR A 237 -10.41 -5.74 -20.75
C TYR A 237 -9.65 -4.55 -21.35
N PRO A 238 -8.86 -4.75 -22.42
CA PRO A 238 -8.02 -3.68 -23.01
C PRO A 238 -8.80 -2.46 -23.53
N GLN A 239 -10.11 -2.59 -23.80
CA GLN A 239 -10.99 -1.47 -24.16
C GLN A 239 -11.38 -0.57 -22.96
N VAL A 240 -10.91 -0.86 -21.74
CA VAL A 240 -11.18 -0.05 -20.54
C VAL A 240 -10.17 1.10 -20.46
N LEU A 241 -10.65 2.31 -20.71
CA LEU A 241 -9.91 3.55 -20.54
C LEU A 241 -10.16 4.13 -19.15
N ASN A 242 -9.12 4.20 -18.34
CA ASN A 242 -9.18 4.81 -17.02
C ASN A 242 -8.85 6.32 -17.08
N PHE A 243 -9.86 7.15 -16.88
CA PHE A 243 -9.74 8.58 -16.56
C PHE A 243 -10.09 8.87 -15.09
N ALA A 244 -10.29 7.82 -14.29
CA ALA A 244 -10.60 7.88 -12.88
C ALA A 244 -9.29 7.96 -12.08
N GLY A 245 -9.15 9.00 -11.25
CA GLY A 245 -7.90 9.26 -10.54
C GLY A 245 -8.02 10.34 -9.48
N ALA A 246 -7.09 10.30 -8.52
CA ALA A 246 -6.92 11.37 -7.54
C ALA A 246 -6.36 12.62 -8.23
N ASP A 247 -7.22 13.62 -8.45
CA ASP A 247 -6.92 14.87 -9.15
C ASP A 247 -5.54 15.42 -8.72
N PRO A 248 -4.57 15.58 -9.65
CA PRO A 248 -3.23 16.06 -9.32
C PRO A 248 -3.19 17.55 -9.00
N VAL A 249 -4.23 18.32 -9.36
CA VAL A 249 -4.39 19.75 -9.10
C VAL A 249 -5.37 20.01 -7.95
N GLY A 250 -6.23 19.04 -7.63
CA GLY A 250 -7.15 19.07 -6.50
C GLY A 250 -6.46 19.33 -5.15
N MET A 251 -7.11 20.11 -4.28
CA MET A 251 -6.61 20.42 -2.94
C MET A 251 -6.67 19.20 -2.00
N ARG A 252 -5.64 18.35 -2.07
CA ARG A 252 -5.46 17.23 -1.15
C ARG A 252 -5.36 17.73 0.30
N PRO A 253 -5.98 17.03 1.28
CA PRO A 253 -5.91 17.44 2.67
C PRO A 253 -4.46 17.52 3.17
N MET A 254 -4.19 18.52 4.00
CA MET A 254 -2.97 18.57 4.79
C MET A 254 -3.16 17.76 6.07
N VAL A 255 -2.11 17.06 6.49
CA VAL A 255 -2.04 16.31 7.74
C VAL A 255 -0.97 16.93 8.61
N GLN A 256 -1.37 17.46 9.77
CA GLN A 256 -0.47 17.84 10.84
C GLN A 256 -0.24 16.64 11.76
N MET A 257 1.01 16.29 12.01
CA MET A 257 1.41 15.33 13.05
C MET A 257 1.87 16.10 14.28
N ASP A 258 1.14 15.98 15.39
CA ASP A 258 1.70 16.26 16.71
C ASP A 258 2.42 14.98 17.18
N VAL A 259 3.75 15.00 17.30
CA VAL A 259 4.56 13.87 17.77
C VAL A 259 5.20 14.20 19.11
N SER A 260 5.18 13.26 20.05
CA SER A 260 5.88 13.38 21.34
C SER A 260 6.82 12.19 21.52
N ILE A 261 8.12 12.45 21.43
CA ILE A 261 9.19 11.48 21.61
C ILE A 261 9.63 11.55 23.06
N MET A 262 9.54 10.42 23.77
CA MET A 262 9.80 10.31 25.21
C MET A 262 10.72 9.12 25.49
N GLU A 263 11.43 9.17 26.61
CA GLU A 263 12.25 8.06 27.10
C GLU A 263 11.87 7.73 28.55
N PHE A 264 11.73 6.42 28.82
CA PHE A 264 11.27 5.88 30.09
C PHE A 264 12.33 4.95 30.68
N ASN A 265 12.51 4.94 32.00
CA ASN A 265 13.29 3.89 32.66
C ASN A 265 12.51 2.57 32.60
N LYS A 266 13.09 1.51 32.05
CA LYS A 266 12.39 0.23 31.79
C LYS A 266 11.73 -0.35 33.04
N ASN A 267 12.46 -0.34 34.16
CA ASN A 267 11.95 -0.86 35.44
C ASN A 267 10.68 -0.11 35.86
N ALA A 268 10.58 1.18 35.54
CA ALA A 268 9.40 1.99 35.85
C ALA A 268 8.17 1.73 34.97
N VAL A 269 8.37 1.24 33.74
CA VAL A 269 7.28 0.80 32.85
C VAL A 269 6.74 -0.54 33.33
N GLU A 270 7.64 -1.47 33.66
CA GLU A 270 7.28 -2.80 34.20
C GLU A 270 6.62 -2.71 35.59
N ASP A 271 7.15 -1.88 36.50
CA ASP A 271 6.58 -1.58 37.84
C ASP A 271 5.10 -1.14 37.80
N LEU A 272 4.67 -0.47 36.71
CA LEU A 272 3.36 0.19 36.60
C LEU A 272 2.31 -0.61 35.81
N GLY A 273 2.69 -1.76 35.24
CA GLY A 273 1.77 -2.65 34.52
C GLY A 273 0.99 -1.96 33.38
N ILE A 274 1.60 -0.96 32.72
CA ILE A 274 0.94 -0.20 31.65
C ILE A 274 0.84 -1.10 30.41
N ARG A 275 -0.37 -1.61 30.16
CA ARG A 275 -0.73 -2.06 28.82
C ARG A 275 -0.98 -0.83 27.95
N TRP A 276 -0.37 -0.80 26.77
CA TRP A 276 -0.49 0.31 25.81
C TRP A 276 -1.68 0.16 24.85
N ASP A 277 -2.58 -0.81 25.10
CA ASP A 277 -3.54 -1.34 24.10
C ASP A 277 -5.02 -1.01 24.35
N SER A 278 -5.34 -0.22 25.38
CA SER A 278 -6.74 0.02 25.79
C SER A 278 -7.03 1.49 26.07
N THR A 279 -8.12 1.99 25.50
CA THR A 279 -8.73 3.30 25.80
C THR A 279 -9.08 3.40 27.30
N ILE A 280 -8.82 4.54 27.93
CA ILE A 280 -9.02 4.73 29.37
C ILE A 280 -10.09 5.80 29.60
N ASP A 281 -11.26 5.36 30.07
CA ASP A 281 -12.30 6.24 30.59
C ASP A 281 -11.86 6.97 31.87
N GLY A 282 -12.51 8.10 32.15
CA GLY A 282 -12.16 9.00 33.24
C GLY A 282 -12.54 8.49 34.65
N PRO A 283 -12.51 9.38 35.67
CA PRO A 283 -12.80 9.01 37.05
C PRO A 283 -14.26 8.55 37.22
N ILE A 284 -14.45 7.24 37.32
CA ILE A 284 -15.74 6.62 37.64
C ILE A 284 -16.03 6.75 39.13
N GLY A 285 -16.97 7.63 39.47
CA GLY A 285 -17.58 7.73 40.79
C GLY A 285 -19.02 7.23 40.72
N GLY A 286 -19.36 6.20 41.50
CA GLY A 286 -20.70 5.64 41.54
C GLY A 286 -21.21 5.44 42.96
N LEU A 287 -22.48 5.79 43.18
CA LEU A 287 -23.19 5.61 44.44
C LEU A 287 -24.12 4.39 44.32
N ILE A 288 -23.70 3.25 44.89
CA ILE A 288 -24.55 2.06 44.96
C ILE A 288 -25.38 2.16 46.24
N ARG A 289 -26.70 2.26 46.08
CA ARG A 289 -27.68 2.32 47.17
C ARG A 289 -28.92 1.54 46.78
N ASP A 290 -29.29 0.57 47.62
CA ASP A 290 -30.60 -0.07 47.51
C ASP A 290 -31.70 0.97 47.78
N VAL A 291 -32.54 1.25 46.78
CA VAL A 291 -33.56 2.32 46.85
C VAL A 291 -34.66 1.95 47.85
N THR A 292 -35.06 0.68 47.87
CA THR A 292 -35.92 0.09 48.89
C THR A 292 -35.42 -1.32 49.22
N THR A 293 -35.32 -1.66 50.51
CA THR A 293 -35.23 -3.06 50.97
C THR A 293 -36.35 -3.31 51.98
N ASN A 294 -36.96 -4.49 51.93
CA ASN A 294 -37.83 -4.96 53.00
C ASN A 294 -37.61 -6.47 53.23
N ASN A 295 -38.04 -6.96 54.39
CA ASN A 295 -37.99 -8.39 54.72
C ASN A 295 -39.25 -9.14 54.22
N TYR A 296 -40.12 -8.50 53.44
CA TYR A 296 -41.51 -8.93 53.23
C TYR A 296 -41.83 -9.37 51.79
N PHE A 297 -41.14 -8.83 50.78
CA PHE A 297 -41.29 -9.22 49.37
C PHE A 297 -40.24 -10.25 48.91
N ARG A 298 -39.96 -11.24 49.76
CA ARG A 298 -39.39 -12.51 49.34
C ARG A 298 -40.31 -13.63 49.80
N VAL A 299 -41.12 -14.13 48.86
CA VAL A 299 -41.96 -15.32 49.07
C VAL A 299 -41.02 -16.51 49.26
N LEU A 300 -40.88 -16.95 50.50
CA LEU A 300 -40.09 -18.11 50.90
C LEU A 300 -40.99 -18.99 51.77
N PRO A 301 -41.04 -20.32 51.54
CA PRO A 301 -41.80 -21.21 52.41
C PRO A 301 -41.35 -21.08 53.86
N GLN A 302 -42.30 -21.09 54.78
CA GLN A 302 -41.99 -21.23 56.21
C GLN A 302 -41.52 -22.69 56.49
N ASP A 303 -40.87 -22.87 57.64
CA ASP A 303 -40.55 -24.18 58.23
C ASP A 303 -39.50 -25.06 57.50
N ASN A 304 -38.37 -24.47 57.09
CA ASN A 304 -37.13 -25.22 56.86
C ASN A 304 -35.94 -24.58 57.61
N GLN A 305 -35.50 -25.23 58.70
CA GLN A 305 -34.46 -24.70 59.60
C GLN A 305 -33.08 -24.60 58.92
N THR A 306 -32.75 -25.53 58.03
CA THR A 306 -31.45 -25.63 57.33
C THR A 306 -31.10 -24.38 56.51
N PHE A 307 -32.10 -23.56 56.15
CA PHE A 307 -31.89 -22.31 55.40
C PHE A 307 -31.77 -21.05 56.26
N GLN A 308 -32.06 -21.09 57.56
CA GLN A 308 -31.84 -19.94 58.46
C GLN A 308 -30.33 -19.70 58.68
N ASP A 309 -29.54 -20.76 58.87
CA ASP A 309 -28.07 -20.69 58.99
C ASP A 309 -27.38 -20.17 57.72
N ILE A 310 -28.00 -20.34 56.55
CA ILE A 310 -27.50 -19.83 55.26
C ILE A 310 -27.88 -18.34 55.11
N LYS A 311 -29.10 -17.97 55.49
CA LYS A 311 -29.63 -16.60 55.46
C LYS A 311 -28.79 -15.63 56.30
N ASP A 312 -28.35 -16.04 57.50
CA ASP A 312 -27.51 -15.19 58.37
C ASP A 312 -26.03 -15.15 57.93
N ARG A 313 -25.63 -15.94 56.93
CA ARG A 313 -24.28 -15.98 56.34
C ARG A 313 -24.15 -15.35 54.96
N LEU A 314 -25.25 -14.96 54.32
CA LEU A 314 -25.24 -14.27 53.03
C LEU A 314 -25.22 -12.74 53.23
N PRO A 315 -24.19 -12.01 52.75
CA PRO A 315 -24.05 -10.56 52.94
C PRO A 315 -25.05 -9.78 52.07
N THR A 316 -26.32 -9.77 52.49
CA THR A 316 -27.47 -9.30 51.69
C THR A 316 -28.03 -7.96 52.15
N LYS A 317 -27.20 -7.15 52.81
CA LYS A 317 -27.43 -5.72 53.05
C LYS A 317 -26.14 -4.96 52.78
N LEU A 318 -26.16 -4.03 51.83
CA LEU A 318 -25.12 -3.01 51.73
C LEU A 318 -25.26 -2.09 52.97
N PRO A 319 -24.20 -1.84 53.75
CA PRO A 319 -24.28 -1.08 55.00
C PRO A 319 -24.37 0.43 54.72
N GLY A 320 -25.52 0.87 54.21
CA GLY A 320 -25.72 2.23 53.72
C GLY A 320 -25.19 2.43 52.28
N PRO A 321 -25.31 3.65 51.73
CA PRO A 321 -24.85 3.96 50.37
C PRO A 321 -23.34 3.74 50.23
N GLN A 322 -22.94 2.80 49.39
CA GLN A 322 -21.53 2.55 49.09
C GLN A 322 -21.11 3.42 47.91
N GLY A 323 -20.36 4.49 48.22
CA GLY A 323 -19.64 5.24 47.20
C GLY A 323 -18.33 4.55 46.85
N TYR A 324 -18.17 4.12 45.60
CA TYR A 324 -16.85 3.69 45.10
C TYR A 324 -16.13 4.85 44.43
N PHE A 325 -14.82 4.95 44.67
CA PHE A 325 -13.95 5.96 44.07
C PHE A 325 -12.71 5.26 43.51
N GLY A 326 -12.69 5.05 42.19
CA GLY A 326 -11.58 4.41 41.49
C GLY A 326 -10.83 5.42 40.63
N ILE A 327 -9.51 5.55 40.81
CA ILE A 327 -8.69 6.37 39.92
C ILE A 327 -8.29 5.52 38.70
N ALA A 328 -9.14 5.54 37.67
CA ALA A 328 -8.73 5.22 36.31
C ALA A 328 -7.69 6.26 35.86
N THR A 329 -6.42 5.99 36.14
CA THR A 329 -5.32 6.90 35.81
C THR A 329 -5.09 6.86 34.31
N THR A 330 -5.51 7.94 33.62
CA THR A 330 -5.19 8.14 32.20
C THR A 330 -3.68 8.07 31.98
N ILE A 331 -3.28 7.71 30.77
CA ILE A 331 -1.87 7.50 30.45
C ILE A 331 -1.03 8.75 30.71
N ALA A 332 -1.58 9.95 30.44
CA ALA A 332 -0.97 11.23 30.77
C ALA A 332 -0.72 11.42 32.27
N SER A 333 -1.67 11.04 33.14
CA SER A 333 -1.47 11.12 34.60
C SER A 333 -0.37 10.19 35.09
N LYS A 334 -0.25 8.97 34.52
CA LYS A 334 0.86 8.05 34.82
C LYS A 334 2.20 8.60 34.34
N ILE A 335 2.24 9.15 33.13
CA ILE A 335 3.44 9.78 32.54
C ILE A 335 3.90 10.97 33.39
N ASN A 336 2.99 11.84 33.84
CA ASN A 336 3.32 12.97 34.70
C ASN A 336 3.93 12.53 36.04
N LEU A 337 3.39 11.46 36.66
CA LEU A 337 3.95 10.87 37.89
C LEU A 337 5.32 10.21 37.65
N LEU A 338 5.58 9.68 36.45
CA LEU A 338 6.89 9.15 36.08
C LEU A 338 7.92 10.26 35.85
N MET A 339 7.53 11.35 35.20
CA MET A 339 8.38 12.54 35.04
C MET A 339 8.71 13.17 36.40
N SER A 340 7.72 13.35 37.29
CA SER A 340 7.95 13.91 38.64
C SER A 340 8.78 13.00 39.57
N ARG A 341 8.99 11.74 39.18
CA ARG A 341 9.84 10.76 39.90
C ARG A 341 11.19 10.53 39.23
N GLY A 342 11.55 11.30 38.18
CA GLY A 342 12.79 11.10 37.44
C GLY A 342 12.87 9.72 36.76
N LYS A 343 11.72 9.14 36.41
CA LYS A 343 11.57 7.81 35.78
C LYS A 343 11.12 7.88 34.31
N ALA A 344 10.78 9.08 33.81
CA ALA A 344 10.52 9.36 32.40
C ALA A 344 10.90 10.80 32.05
N TRP A 345 11.17 11.08 30.78
CA TRP A 345 11.51 12.41 30.28
C TRP A 345 11.09 12.60 28.81
N VAL A 346 10.65 13.80 28.46
CA VAL A 346 10.39 14.19 27.07
C VAL A 346 11.73 14.46 26.39
N LEU A 347 11.95 13.87 25.20
CA LEU A 347 13.13 14.12 24.36
C LEU A 347 12.85 15.18 23.30
N ALA A 348 11.66 15.13 22.67
CA ALA A 348 11.24 16.11 21.67
C ALA A 348 9.71 16.13 21.50
N GLN A 349 9.16 17.27 21.12
CA GLN A 349 7.75 17.40 20.71
C GLN A 349 7.61 18.12 19.35
N PRO A 350 8.13 17.53 18.25
CA PRO A 350 8.06 18.15 16.94
C PRO A 350 6.63 18.12 16.38
N LYS A 351 6.26 19.22 15.71
CA LYS A 351 5.06 19.30 14.88
C LYS A 351 5.47 19.43 13.41
N LEU A 352 4.93 18.56 12.56
CA LEU A 352 5.17 18.58 11.11
C LEU A 352 3.81 18.64 10.41
N SER A 353 3.74 19.36 9.29
CA SER A 353 2.57 19.37 8.41
C SER A 353 2.98 18.92 7.00
N ALA A 354 2.27 17.91 6.48
CA ALA A 354 2.53 17.31 5.17
C ALA A 354 1.24 17.28 4.33
N LYS A 355 1.37 17.28 3.00
CA LYS A 355 0.23 17.01 2.10
C LYS A 355 -0.04 15.50 2.07
N SER A 356 -1.30 15.08 1.98
CA SER A 356 -1.67 13.67 1.82
C SER A 356 -0.94 13.03 0.61
N GLY A 357 -0.21 11.95 0.87
CA GLY A 357 0.67 11.28 -0.09
C GLY A 357 1.95 12.06 -0.39
N SER A 358 2.57 12.68 0.62
CA SER A 358 3.84 13.41 0.48
C SER A 358 4.69 13.32 1.75
N ASN A 359 6.00 13.14 1.57
CA ASN A 359 6.96 13.09 2.68
C ASN A 359 7.15 14.47 3.35
N ALA A 360 7.32 14.47 4.68
CA ALA A 360 7.92 15.58 5.41
C ALA A 360 9.02 15.09 6.35
N THR A 361 10.15 15.80 6.37
CA THR A 361 11.32 15.49 7.20
C THR A 361 11.60 16.65 8.15
N PHE A 362 11.95 16.33 9.39
CA PHE A 362 12.39 17.26 10.43
C PHE A 362 13.71 16.75 11.01
N LEU A 363 14.69 17.64 11.18
CA LEU A 363 15.97 17.38 11.83
C LEU A 363 16.29 18.53 12.78
N VAL A 364 16.60 18.21 14.04
CA VAL A 364 17.13 19.18 15.02
C VAL A 364 18.30 18.55 15.77
N GLY A 365 19.46 19.19 15.68
CA GLY A 365 20.71 18.70 16.26
C GLY A 365 21.92 19.38 15.62
N GLY A 366 22.91 18.61 15.21
CA GLY A 366 24.10 19.12 14.53
C GLY A 366 24.87 18.02 13.80
N GLU A 367 26.07 18.34 13.33
CA GLU A 367 26.93 17.43 12.59
C GLU A 367 28.28 17.24 13.30
N VAL A 368 28.90 16.09 13.09
CA VAL A 368 30.29 15.82 13.49
C VAL A 368 31.12 15.53 12.24
N PRO A 369 32.22 16.26 11.99
CA PRO A 369 33.16 15.91 10.93
C PRO A 369 33.97 14.67 11.32
N ILE A 370 33.87 13.61 10.53
CA ILE A 370 34.63 12.37 10.66
C ILE A 370 35.70 12.37 9.56
N VAL A 371 36.97 12.16 9.93
CA VAL A 371 38.06 12.05 8.96
C VAL A 371 38.17 10.61 8.47
N VAL A 372 37.92 10.40 7.17
CA VAL A 372 37.95 9.09 6.51
C VAL A 372 39.17 9.01 5.59
N PRO A 373 40.04 7.98 5.71
CA PRO A 373 41.18 7.82 4.82
C PRO A 373 40.73 7.32 3.44
N SER A 374 41.06 8.07 2.40
CA SER A 374 40.81 7.68 1.00
C SER A 374 41.90 6.72 0.50
N VAL A 375 41.57 5.93 -0.53
CA VAL A 375 42.42 4.88 -1.14
C VAL A 375 43.77 5.44 -1.64
N LEU A 376 43.84 6.73 -1.97
CA LEU A 376 45.04 7.43 -2.44
C LEU A 376 45.82 8.14 -1.31
N GLY A 377 45.52 7.85 -0.04
CA GLY A 377 46.19 8.45 1.13
C GLY A 377 45.76 9.88 1.46
N GLN A 378 44.77 10.43 0.73
CA GLN A 378 44.16 11.73 1.03
C GLN A 378 43.12 11.58 2.15
N THR A 379 43.01 12.56 3.04
CA THR A 379 41.96 12.60 4.07
C THR A 379 40.69 13.26 3.53
N GLN A 380 39.59 12.52 3.51
CA GLN A 380 38.25 13.04 3.24
C GLN A 380 37.55 13.37 4.56
N ILE A 381 36.66 14.37 4.56
CA ILE A 381 35.80 14.69 5.71
C ILE A 381 34.37 14.29 5.36
N GLU A 382 33.78 13.43 6.19
CA GLU A 382 32.37 13.01 6.12
C GLU A 382 31.62 13.67 7.29
N TYR A 383 30.54 14.40 7.02
CA TYR A 383 29.73 15.03 8.06
C TYR A 383 28.61 14.08 8.48
N LYS A 384 28.59 13.73 9.77
CA LYS A 384 27.59 12.84 10.35
C LYS A 384 26.61 13.60 11.23
N GLU A 385 25.38 13.73 10.74
CA GLU A 385 24.24 14.25 11.51
C GLU A 385 24.00 13.46 12.80
N TYR A 386 23.67 14.17 13.88
CA TYR A 386 23.08 13.63 15.10
C TYR A 386 22.00 14.57 15.65
N GLY A 387 21.08 14.02 16.44
CA GLY A 387 20.00 14.77 17.09
C GLY A 387 18.67 14.03 17.00
N ILE A 388 17.58 14.78 16.87
CA ILE A 388 16.25 14.23 16.60
C ILE A 388 15.98 14.32 15.10
N ARG A 389 15.85 13.18 14.42
CA ARG A 389 15.38 13.09 13.02
C ARG A 389 14.00 12.42 13.00
N LEU A 390 13.04 13.04 12.34
CA LEU A 390 11.68 12.50 12.16
C LEU A 390 11.30 12.61 10.69
N ASN A 391 10.91 11.49 10.09
CA ASN A 391 10.38 11.37 8.75
C ASN A 391 8.95 10.83 8.84
N ILE A 392 8.02 11.45 8.11
CA ILE A 392 6.61 11.03 8.04
C ILE A 392 6.13 11.04 6.59
N ASN A 393 5.30 10.06 6.23
CA ASN A 393 4.60 10.03 4.93
C ASN A 393 3.11 9.68 5.13
N PRO A 394 2.27 10.67 5.51
CA PRO A 394 0.85 10.44 5.75
C PRO A 394 0.01 10.42 4.47
N THR A 395 -0.94 9.51 4.40
CA THR A 395 -1.98 9.40 3.37
C THR A 395 -3.35 9.25 4.02
N VAL A 396 -4.24 10.21 3.76
CA VAL A 396 -5.63 10.23 4.22
C VAL A 396 -6.50 9.33 3.34
N ASN A 397 -7.36 8.51 3.95
CA ASN A 397 -8.38 7.75 3.23
C ASN A 397 -9.76 8.42 3.30
N SER A 398 -10.72 7.93 2.50
CA SER A 398 -12.11 8.42 2.44
C SER A 398 -12.89 8.31 3.76
N SER A 399 -12.38 7.55 4.73
CA SER A 399 -12.95 7.39 6.09
C SER A 399 -12.30 8.32 7.13
N ASN A 400 -11.56 9.36 6.71
CA ASN A 400 -10.80 10.30 7.57
C ASN A 400 -9.77 9.62 8.49
N GLN A 401 -9.26 8.45 8.09
CA GLN A 401 -8.14 7.81 8.75
C GLN A 401 -6.83 8.18 8.05
N VAL A 402 -5.74 8.20 8.82
CA VAL A 402 -4.41 8.52 8.32
C VAL A 402 -3.56 7.25 8.39
N ASN A 403 -3.29 6.68 7.21
CA ASN A 403 -2.23 5.70 7.04
C ASN A 403 -0.90 6.47 6.97
N THR A 404 0.13 6.05 7.70
CA THR A 404 1.41 6.76 7.69
C THR A 404 2.56 5.80 7.96
N SER A 405 3.62 5.92 7.17
CA SER A 405 4.95 5.48 7.56
C SER A 405 5.59 6.55 8.43
N ILE A 406 6.30 6.15 9.48
CA ILE A 406 6.99 7.02 10.43
C ILE A 406 8.34 6.41 10.81
N MET A 407 9.43 7.15 10.56
CA MET A 407 10.76 6.85 11.11
C MET A 407 11.15 7.96 12.08
N ALA A 408 11.34 7.61 13.36
CA ALA A 408 11.80 8.51 14.40
C ALA A 408 13.16 8.02 14.94
N GLU A 409 14.17 8.89 14.91
CA GLU A 409 15.52 8.65 15.41
C GLU A 409 15.90 9.71 16.44
N VAL A 410 16.51 9.27 17.55
CA VAL A 410 17.21 10.13 18.50
C VAL A 410 18.64 9.63 18.67
N SER A 411 19.59 10.42 18.20
CA SER A 411 21.03 10.18 18.29
C SER A 411 21.72 11.28 19.10
N ARG A 412 22.69 10.89 19.92
CA ARG A 412 23.54 11.79 20.70
C ARG A 412 25.00 11.36 20.58
N ILE A 413 25.92 12.31 20.62
CA ILE A 413 27.35 12.02 20.73
C ILE A 413 27.61 11.30 22.07
N ASP A 414 28.35 10.19 22.02
CA ASP A 414 28.84 9.47 23.19
C ASP A 414 30.35 9.68 23.33
N PRO A 415 30.82 10.52 24.26
CA PRO A 415 32.25 10.74 24.48
C PRO A 415 32.93 9.62 25.28
N SER A 416 32.19 8.67 25.85
CA SER A 416 32.77 7.55 26.61
C SER A 416 33.35 6.46 25.73
N VAL A 417 32.86 6.37 24.49
CA VAL A 417 33.41 5.53 23.41
C VAL A 417 34.02 6.45 22.36
N SER A 418 35.33 6.40 22.14
CA SER A 418 35.97 7.12 21.05
C SER A 418 37.10 6.32 20.42
N VAL A 419 37.31 6.53 19.11
CA VAL A 419 38.34 5.85 18.32
C VAL A 419 39.10 6.92 17.53
N GLN A 420 40.42 7.03 17.76
CA GLN A 420 41.28 8.01 17.09
C GLN A 420 40.80 9.48 17.21
N GLY A 421 40.09 9.81 18.29
CA GLY A 421 39.50 11.14 18.52
C GLY A 421 38.09 11.34 17.95
N VAL A 422 37.59 10.42 17.12
CA VAL A 422 36.19 10.42 16.67
C VAL A 422 35.32 9.82 17.80
N PRO A 423 34.28 10.53 18.29
CA PRO A 423 33.39 10.02 19.31
C PRO A 423 32.36 9.06 18.75
N GLY A 424 31.81 8.20 19.61
CA GLY A 424 30.70 7.31 19.31
C GLY A 424 29.37 8.06 19.19
N PHE A 425 28.34 7.32 18.77
CA PHE A 425 26.96 7.83 18.70
C PHE A 425 26.03 6.83 19.37
N LEU A 426 25.28 7.31 20.36
CA LEU A 426 24.22 6.56 21.01
C LEU A 426 22.89 6.83 20.31
N THR A 427 22.60 6.05 19.28
CA THR A 427 21.39 6.17 18.45
C THR A 427 20.29 5.22 18.90
N ARG A 428 19.06 5.73 19.00
CA ARG A 428 17.81 4.96 19.10
C ARG A 428 16.97 5.28 17.87
N ARG A 429 16.39 4.27 17.22
CA ARG A 429 15.48 4.44 16.08
C ARG A 429 14.26 3.55 16.26
N VAL A 430 13.10 4.06 15.86
CA VAL A 430 11.89 3.27 15.62
C VAL A 430 11.36 3.62 14.22
N GLU A 431 10.89 2.61 13.52
CA GLU A 431 10.34 2.71 12.16
C GLU A 431 9.10 1.83 12.10
N THR A 432 7.97 2.40 11.65
CA THR A 432 6.68 1.70 11.66
C THR A 432 5.75 2.24 10.58
N GLU A 433 4.78 1.42 10.18
CA GLU A 433 3.61 1.84 9.42
C GLU A 433 2.36 1.61 10.26
N LEU A 434 1.47 2.60 10.31
CA LEU A 434 0.25 2.55 11.12
C LEU A 434 -0.94 3.18 10.40
N ASN A 435 -2.14 2.78 10.82
CA ASN A 435 -3.40 3.43 10.49
C ASN A 435 -4.05 3.89 11.80
N VAL A 436 -4.45 5.16 11.88
CA VAL A 436 -5.16 5.73 13.04
C VAL A 436 -6.15 6.80 12.57
N ASN A 437 -7.27 6.94 13.27
CA ASN A 437 -8.28 7.96 12.95
C ASN A 437 -7.76 9.37 13.26
N ALA A 438 -8.10 10.37 12.44
CA ALA A 438 -7.70 11.75 12.71
C ALA A 438 -8.17 12.23 14.10
N GLY A 439 -7.27 12.89 14.83
CA GLY A 439 -7.49 13.36 16.20
C GLY A 439 -7.18 12.34 17.31
N GLN A 440 -6.94 11.06 16.99
CA GLN A 440 -6.60 10.04 17.99
C GLN A 440 -5.09 9.85 18.13
N THR A 441 -4.62 9.65 19.37
CA THR A 441 -3.20 9.38 19.67
C THR A 441 -2.92 7.88 19.67
N ILE A 442 -1.86 7.47 18.97
CA ILE A 442 -1.31 6.10 18.98
C ILE A 442 0.10 6.08 19.60
N VAL A 443 0.51 4.94 20.14
CA VAL A 443 1.82 4.70 20.79
C VAL A 443 2.61 3.67 19.97
N ILE A 444 3.89 3.94 19.71
CA ILE A 444 4.69 3.26 18.68
C ILE A 444 5.82 2.35 19.25
N SER A 445 5.87 2.11 20.57
CA SER A 445 6.96 1.33 21.20
C SER A 445 6.54 0.70 22.55
N GLY A 446 7.15 -0.37 23.06
CA GLY A 446 8.40 -1.01 22.59
C GLY A 446 8.60 -2.49 22.99
N LEU A 447 9.85 -2.95 22.93
CA LEU A 447 10.23 -4.37 22.86
C LEU A 447 10.63 -4.99 24.22
N LEU A 448 10.05 -6.17 24.51
CA LEU A 448 10.29 -6.95 25.74
C LEU A 448 11.66 -7.67 25.76
N ASP A 449 12.74 -6.90 25.89
CA ASP A 449 14.08 -7.43 26.17
C ASP A 449 14.26 -7.77 27.68
N ARG A 450 14.26 -9.05 28.05
CA ARG A 450 14.38 -9.52 29.46
C ARG A 450 15.78 -10.06 29.77
N GLU A 451 16.70 -9.16 30.08
CA GLU A 451 17.91 -9.49 30.84
C GLU A 451 17.82 -8.89 32.26
N ALA A 452 17.68 -9.76 33.27
CA ALA A 452 17.71 -9.35 34.68
C ALA A 452 19.01 -9.85 35.34
N SER A 453 20.04 -9.01 35.33
CA SER A 453 21.29 -9.29 36.07
C SER A 453 21.20 -8.74 37.48
N LYS A 454 21.16 -9.63 38.49
CA LYS A 454 21.09 -9.26 39.90
C LYS A 454 22.40 -9.59 40.62
N ALA A 455 23.18 -8.56 40.96
CA ALA A 455 24.27 -8.71 41.90
C ALA A 455 23.72 -8.74 43.34
N VAL A 456 24.33 -9.54 44.22
CA VAL A 456 23.99 -9.58 45.65
C VAL A 456 25.29 -9.67 46.44
N ASP A 457 25.71 -8.52 46.97
CA ASP A 457 26.88 -8.43 47.84
C ASP A 457 26.42 -8.75 49.27
N LYS A 458 26.72 -9.95 49.77
CA LYS A 458 26.33 -10.38 51.13
C LYS A 458 27.53 -10.74 52.00
N MET A 459 27.44 -10.41 53.28
CA MET A 459 28.40 -10.91 54.27
C MET A 459 28.15 -12.41 54.49
N PRO A 460 29.17 -13.27 54.44
CA PRO A 460 29.00 -14.71 54.66
C PRO A 460 28.43 -14.99 56.06
N LEU A 461 27.66 -16.08 56.17
CA LEU A 461 26.84 -16.46 57.34
C LEU A 461 25.70 -15.47 57.64
N LEU A 462 25.99 -14.19 57.89
CA LEU A 462 25.00 -13.22 58.36
C LEU A 462 23.95 -12.83 57.31
N GLY A 463 24.31 -12.76 56.03
CA GLY A 463 23.41 -12.37 54.95
C GLY A 463 22.31 -13.40 54.61
N ASP A 464 22.43 -14.63 55.11
CA ASP A 464 21.49 -15.74 54.85
C ASP A 464 20.50 -16.00 56.02
N ILE A 465 20.63 -15.26 57.14
CA ILE A 465 19.74 -15.42 58.30
C ILE A 465 18.31 -14.97 57.94
N PRO A 466 17.27 -15.78 58.18
CA PRO A 466 15.87 -15.37 58.01
C PRO A 466 15.55 -14.09 58.79
N ILE A 467 14.77 -13.19 58.19
CA ILE A 467 14.40 -11.85 58.72
C ILE A 467 15.61 -10.88 58.81
N LEU A 468 16.66 -11.23 59.55
CA LEU A 468 17.80 -10.34 59.86
C LEU A 468 18.80 -10.14 58.71
N GLY A 469 18.96 -11.13 57.82
CA GLY A 469 19.95 -11.10 56.74
C GLY A 469 19.80 -9.96 55.73
N LYS A 470 18.63 -9.28 55.70
CA LYS A 470 18.41 -8.04 54.94
C LYS A 470 19.28 -6.87 55.41
N LEU A 471 19.80 -6.89 56.64
CA LEU A 471 20.71 -5.86 57.16
C LEU A 471 22.19 -6.13 56.81
N PHE A 472 22.52 -7.35 56.36
CA PHE A 472 23.88 -7.82 56.11
C PHE A 472 24.11 -8.19 54.63
N ARG A 473 23.28 -7.65 53.73
CA ARG A 473 23.38 -7.80 52.28
C ARG A 473 22.97 -6.53 51.56
N SER A 474 23.58 -6.29 50.39
CA SER A 474 23.19 -5.27 49.42
C SER A 474 22.65 -5.96 48.17
N ASP A 475 21.37 -5.73 47.85
CA ASP A 475 20.74 -6.22 46.62
C ASP A 475 21.03 -5.24 45.46
N GLY A 476 22.18 -5.40 44.81
CA GLY A 476 22.68 -4.53 43.74
C GLY A 476 22.00 -4.74 42.37
N PHE A 477 20.91 -4.04 42.10
CA PHE A 477 20.23 -4.08 40.80
C PHE A 477 20.94 -3.20 39.76
N ARG A 478 21.71 -3.80 38.85
CA ARG A 478 22.50 -3.10 37.82
C ARG A 478 21.78 -3.13 36.47
N GLY A 479 20.83 -2.21 36.26
CA GLY A 479 19.99 -2.19 35.06
C GLY A 479 19.29 -0.86 34.77
N ASN A 480 20.04 0.18 34.37
CA ASN A 480 19.46 1.39 33.77
C ASN A 480 19.17 1.17 32.26
N LYS A 481 18.27 0.23 31.94
CA LYS A 481 17.72 0.12 30.58
C LYS A 481 16.68 1.23 30.37
N THR A 482 16.75 1.92 29.24
CA THR A 482 15.86 3.04 28.87
C THR A 482 15.13 2.75 27.58
N GLU A 483 13.82 2.95 27.56
CA GLU A 483 12.95 2.63 26.44
C GLU A 483 12.43 3.91 25.76
N LEU A 484 12.67 4.01 24.45
CA LEU A 484 12.13 5.08 23.61
C LEU A 484 10.65 4.81 23.35
N VAL A 485 9.77 5.76 23.64
CA VAL A 485 8.33 5.68 23.35
C VAL A 485 7.92 6.91 22.57
N VAL A 486 7.29 6.68 21.41
CA VAL A 486 6.82 7.74 20.51
C VAL A 486 5.30 7.73 20.49
N PHE A 487 4.70 8.87 20.82
CA PHE A 487 3.26 9.13 20.70
C PHE A 487 3.02 9.96 19.44
N VAL A 488 2.02 9.61 18.64
CA VAL A 488 1.67 10.33 17.41
C VAL A 488 0.18 10.62 17.38
N THR A 489 -0.18 11.85 17.06
CA THR A 489 -1.57 12.28 16.84
C THR A 489 -1.67 13.00 15.49
N PRO A 490 -2.16 12.34 14.42
CA PRO A 490 -2.47 13.03 13.18
C PRO A 490 -3.72 13.90 13.34
N ARG A 491 -3.75 15.04 12.66
CA ARG A 491 -4.92 15.90 12.46
C ARG A 491 -5.02 16.22 10.98
N ILE A 492 -6.21 16.08 10.41
CA ILE A 492 -6.49 16.62 9.08
C ILE A 492 -6.76 18.12 9.27
N VAL A 493 -5.96 18.97 8.65
CA VAL A 493 -6.03 20.43 8.79
C VAL A 493 -6.41 21.08 7.46
N SER A 494 -7.22 22.12 7.53
CA SER A 494 -7.65 22.94 6.39
C SER A 494 -7.54 24.42 6.75
N PRO A 495 -7.47 25.35 5.77
CA PRO A 495 -7.37 26.78 6.06
C PRO A 495 -8.51 27.32 6.95
N THR A 496 -9.69 26.70 6.86
CA THR A 496 -10.90 27.05 7.61
C THR A 496 -11.11 26.24 8.89
N SER A 497 -10.21 25.32 9.25
CA SER A 497 -10.41 24.47 10.44
C SER A 497 -10.35 25.30 11.75
N PRO A 498 -11.17 24.97 12.77
CA PRO A 498 -11.17 25.68 14.04
C PRO A 498 -9.80 25.74 14.73
N GLU A 499 -8.97 24.72 14.52
CA GLU A 499 -7.59 24.60 15.02
C GLU A 499 -6.66 25.58 14.30
N ASN A 500 -6.69 25.62 12.96
CA ASN A 500 -5.89 26.56 12.18
C ASN A 500 -6.25 28.02 12.54
N LEU A 501 -7.55 28.29 12.70
CA LEU A 501 -8.05 29.59 13.17
C LEU A 501 -7.71 29.88 14.65
N GLN A 502 -7.34 28.90 15.47
CA GLN A 502 -6.81 29.13 16.83
C GLN A 502 -5.30 29.40 16.81
N ASP A 503 -4.53 28.63 16.03
CA ASP A 503 -3.08 28.81 15.94
C ASP A 503 -2.69 30.10 15.20
N LEU A 504 -3.47 30.55 14.20
CA LEU A 504 -3.36 31.91 13.64
C LEU A 504 -3.55 32.99 14.71
N ARG A 505 -4.65 32.93 15.48
CA ARG A 505 -4.92 33.89 16.58
C ARG A 505 -3.84 33.87 17.68
N ARG A 506 -3.16 32.73 17.89
CA ARG A 506 -1.98 32.65 18.77
C ARG A 506 -0.79 33.39 18.15
N GLY A 507 -0.56 33.23 16.85
CA GLY A 507 0.44 34.01 16.10
C GLY A 507 0.21 35.51 16.25
N ASP A 508 -0.99 36.00 15.90
CA ASP A 508 -1.38 37.41 16.02
C ASP A 508 -1.14 37.97 17.43
N ALA A 509 -1.47 37.18 18.47
CA ALA A 509 -1.31 37.56 19.87
C ALA A 509 0.17 37.60 20.32
N ILE A 510 1.00 36.69 19.81
CA ILE A 510 2.45 36.65 20.09
C ILE A 510 3.16 37.80 19.37
N GLU A 511 2.85 38.05 18.09
CA GLU A 511 3.40 39.16 17.32
C GLU A 511 3.06 40.50 17.99
N LYS A 512 1.80 40.70 18.37
CA LYS A 512 1.39 41.89 19.12
C LYS A 512 2.13 42.02 20.45
N ALA A 513 2.20 40.97 21.25
CA ALA A 513 2.88 41.02 22.55
C ALA A 513 4.39 41.32 22.42
N LEU A 514 5.03 40.85 21.33
CA LEU A 514 6.42 41.17 21.01
C LEU A 514 6.58 42.63 20.57
N GLN A 515 5.67 43.15 19.76
CA GLN A 515 5.67 44.54 19.32
C GLN A 515 5.42 45.52 20.49
N ASP A 516 4.50 45.17 21.39
CA ASP A 516 4.21 45.92 22.63
C ASP A 516 5.40 45.94 23.60
N ASP A 517 6.32 44.95 23.56
CA ASP A 517 7.57 44.92 24.36
C ASP A 517 8.77 45.61 23.67
N ILE A 518 8.80 45.64 22.33
CA ILE A 518 9.86 46.30 21.56
C ILE A 518 9.70 47.82 21.54
N ASN A 519 8.48 48.32 21.27
CA ASN A 519 8.20 49.76 21.17
C ASN A 519 8.73 50.59 22.37
N PRO A 520 8.40 50.27 23.64
CA PRO A 520 8.87 51.04 24.80
C PRO A 520 10.37 50.89 25.11
N ARG A 521 11.09 49.98 24.43
CA ARG A 521 12.55 49.89 24.47
C ARG A 521 13.20 50.79 23.42
N GLN A 522 12.64 50.88 22.21
CA GLN A 522 13.12 51.81 21.20
C GLN A 522 12.92 53.28 21.64
N ASP A 523 11.77 53.59 22.23
CA ASP A 523 11.45 54.90 22.84
C ASP A 523 12.38 55.33 24.00
N LYS A 524 13.17 54.38 24.54
CA LYS A 524 14.20 54.57 25.58
C LYS A 524 15.64 54.57 25.05
N LEU A 525 15.82 54.34 23.75
CA LEU A 525 17.13 54.38 23.06
C LEU A 525 17.24 55.59 22.11
N ILE A 526 16.13 56.31 21.89
CA ILE A 526 16.01 57.51 21.05
C ILE A 526 15.93 58.80 21.93
N LYS A 527 16.00 58.66 23.26
CA LYS A 527 16.02 59.74 24.26
C LYS A 527 17.27 59.64 25.14
#